data_AF-A0A6M0S586-F1
#
_entry.id   AF-A0A6M0S586-F1
#
_cell.length_a   1.000
_cell.length_b   1.000
_cell.length_c   1.000
_cell.angle_alpha   90.00
_cell.angle_beta   90.00
_cell.angle_gamma   90.00
#
_symmetry.space_group_name_H-M   'P 1'
#
loop_
_entity.id
_entity.type
_entity.pdbx_description
1 polymer ?
#
loop_
_entity_poly.entity_id
_entity_poly.type
_entity_poly.pdbx_seq_one_letter_code
_entity_poly.pdbx_strand_id
1 'polypeptide(L)'
;MVYFIIFEPSNIPNVFWERTITALTTFPTLQDWIIATGIFLVYGLLALGIGSASHFFRGNSPVDHWLQISVQAFLAPAFIEEIGFRIVLIPHPSETVSLTSWWLYAGISLLLFLVYHPLNALTLYKAGDPTFFMPGFLIQATLLGLACTLAYETTGSAWPPILIHWIPVVIWLCWLGGYDRLTS
;
A
#
# COMPACT_ATOMS: atom_id res chain seq x y z
N MET A 1 29.51 -22.82 6.63
CA MET A 1 29.89 -21.46 7.08
C MET A 1 28.71 -20.57 6.76
N VAL A 2 27.80 -20.40 7.72
CA VAL A 2 26.56 -19.64 7.55
C VAL A 2 26.87 -18.20 7.97
N TYR A 3 26.97 -17.29 7.01
CA TYR A 3 27.04 -15.86 7.31
C TYR A 3 25.65 -15.44 7.80
N PHE A 4 25.52 -15.25 9.11
CA PHE A 4 24.49 -14.34 9.62
C PHE A 4 24.84 -12.97 9.05
N ILE A 5 24.03 -12.45 8.13
CA ILE A 5 24.07 -11.04 7.77
C ILE A 5 23.50 -10.30 8.97
N ILE A 6 24.37 -10.07 9.96
CA ILE A 6 24.19 -8.99 10.92
C ILE A 6 24.30 -7.73 10.08
N PHE A 7 23.23 -6.93 10.03
CA PHE A 7 23.21 -5.65 9.34
C PHE A 7 24.34 -4.75 9.87
N GLU A 8 25.50 -4.74 9.20
CA GLU A 8 26.48 -3.70 9.42
C GLU A 8 25.89 -2.37 8.92
N PRO A 9 25.93 -1.28 9.71
CA PRO A 9 25.31 0.00 9.36
C PRO A 9 25.78 0.58 8.01
N SER A 10 27.01 0.26 7.59
CA SER A 10 27.60 0.62 6.29
C SER A 10 26.88 0.00 5.08
N ASN A 11 26.12 -1.09 5.27
CA ASN A 11 25.45 -1.80 4.19
C ASN A 11 23.96 -1.46 4.07
N ILE A 12 23.39 -0.67 4.98
CA ILE A 12 21.95 -0.34 4.99
C ILE A 12 21.50 0.36 3.68
N PRO A 13 22.21 1.38 3.17
CA PRO A 13 21.83 2.01 1.89
C PRO A 13 21.83 1.01 0.72
N ASN A 14 22.76 0.07 0.72
CA ASN A 14 22.87 -0.96 -0.32
C ASN A 14 21.67 -1.91 -0.28
N VAL A 15 21.24 -2.34 0.92
CA VAL A 15 20.07 -3.24 1.06
C VAL A 15 18.79 -2.58 0.54
N PHE A 16 18.52 -1.33 0.89
CA PHE A 16 17.31 -0.64 0.41
C PHE A 16 17.32 -0.43 -1.10
N TRP A 17 18.47 -0.11 -1.66
CA TRP A 17 18.65 0.01 -3.11
C TRP A 17 18.43 -1.33 -3.82
N GLU A 18 19.05 -2.39 -3.33
CA GLU A 18 18.93 -3.75 -3.88
C GLU A 18 17.47 -4.24 -3.85
N ARG A 19 16.76 -4.05 -2.74
CA ARG A 19 15.32 -4.36 -2.62
C ARG A 19 14.52 -3.63 -3.69
N THR A 20 14.76 -2.32 -3.82
CA THR A 20 14.02 -1.46 -4.75
C THR A 20 14.23 -1.91 -6.19
N ILE A 21 15.48 -2.10 -6.60
CA ILE A 21 15.80 -2.54 -7.97
C ILE A 21 15.25 -3.94 -8.22
N THR A 22 15.45 -4.87 -7.29
CA THR A 22 14.97 -6.26 -7.44
C THR A 22 13.44 -6.29 -7.58
N ALA A 23 12.70 -5.60 -6.72
CA ALA A 23 11.24 -5.60 -6.76
C ALA A 23 10.67 -4.92 -8.02
N LEU A 24 11.29 -3.83 -8.49
CA LEU A 24 10.85 -3.12 -9.71
C LEU A 24 11.17 -3.90 -10.99
N THR A 25 12.25 -4.67 -11.00
CA THR A 25 12.68 -5.47 -12.16
C THR A 25 12.12 -6.90 -12.16
N THR A 26 11.53 -7.34 -11.05
CA THR A 26 10.79 -8.59 -10.96
C THR A 26 9.41 -8.40 -11.59
N PHE A 27 9.25 -8.85 -12.85
CA PHE A 27 7.95 -8.83 -13.52
C PHE A 27 7.12 -10.05 -13.11
N PRO A 28 5.85 -9.85 -12.68
CA PRO A 28 5.02 -10.96 -12.23
C PRO A 28 4.71 -11.93 -13.38
N THR A 29 4.76 -13.22 -13.07
CA THR A 29 4.29 -14.29 -13.94
C THR A 29 2.76 -14.30 -14.01
N LEU A 30 2.19 -15.13 -14.90
CA LEU A 30 0.74 -15.33 -14.94
C LEU A 30 0.19 -15.84 -13.60
N GLN A 31 0.93 -16.74 -12.92
CA GLN A 31 0.54 -17.27 -11.62
C GLN A 31 0.50 -16.17 -10.56
N ASP A 32 1.50 -15.30 -10.56
CA ASP A 32 1.56 -14.15 -9.65
C ASP A 32 0.38 -13.21 -9.86
N TRP A 33 0.00 -12.94 -11.12
CA TRP A 33 -1.19 -12.14 -11.43
C TRP A 33 -2.49 -12.80 -10.98
N ILE A 34 -2.61 -14.12 -11.08
CA ILE A 34 -3.77 -14.86 -10.57
C ILE A 34 -3.86 -14.71 -9.04
N ILE A 35 -2.74 -14.88 -8.33
CA ILE A 35 -2.67 -14.73 -6.87
C ILE A 35 -3.02 -13.28 -6.48
N ALA A 36 -2.38 -12.30 -7.11
CA ALA A 36 -2.63 -10.88 -6.85
C ALA A 36 -4.09 -10.49 -7.11
N THR A 37 -4.70 -11.03 -8.17
CA THR A 37 -6.13 -10.83 -8.46
C THR A 37 -7.00 -11.45 -7.37
N GLY A 38 -6.68 -12.66 -6.90
CA GLY A 38 -7.38 -13.29 -5.78
C GLY A 38 -7.31 -12.43 -4.51
N ILE A 39 -6.13 -11.93 -4.16
CA ILE A 39 -5.91 -11.01 -3.04
C ILE A 39 -6.75 -9.74 -3.22
N PHE A 40 -6.70 -9.13 -4.41
CA PHE A 40 -7.45 -7.92 -4.75
C PHE A 40 -8.96 -8.11 -4.59
N LEU A 41 -9.50 -9.25 -5.06
CA LEU A 41 -10.93 -9.55 -4.95
C LEU A 41 -11.37 -9.75 -3.50
N VAL A 42 -10.60 -10.51 -2.70
CA VAL A 42 -10.89 -10.71 -1.27
C VAL A 42 -10.84 -9.37 -0.52
N TYR A 43 -9.77 -8.59 -0.75
CA TYR A 43 -9.65 -7.24 -0.22
C TYR A 43 -10.84 -6.37 -0.64
N GLY A 44 -11.20 -6.35 -1.92
CA GLY A 44 -12.28 -5.52 -2.45
C GLY A 44 -13.62 -5.85 -1.83
N LEU A 45 -13.93 -7.14 -1.62
CA LEU A 45 -15.14 -7.58 -0.92
C LEU A 45 -15.17 -7.09 0.53
N LEU A 46 -14.06 -7.22 1.27
CA LEU A 46 -13.95 -6.74 2.64
C LEU A 46 -14.07 -5.21 2.72
N ALA A 47 -13.35 -4.51 1.85
CA ALA A 47 -13.33 -3.06 1.77
C ALA A 47 -14.73 -2.50 1.48
N LEU A 48 -15.40 -3.02 0.45
CA LEU A 48 -16.77 -2.64 0.07
C LEU A 48 -17.76 -2.96 1.18
N GLY A 49 -17.70 -4.15 1.78
CA GLY A 49 -18.60 -4.56 2.86
C GLY A 49 -18.46 -3.68 4.10
N ILE A 50 -17.24 -3.54 4.62
CA ILE A 50 -16.95 -2.75 5.82
C ILE A 50 -17.16 -1.26 5.57
N GLY A 51 -16.73 -0.74 4.42
CA GLY A 51 -16.84 0.68 4.08
C GLY A 51 -18.28 1.13 3.89
N SER A 52 -19.12 0.25 3.33
CA SER A 52 -20.56 0.51 3.23
C SER A 52 -21.26 0.39 4.58
N ALA A 53 -20.96 -0.66 5.36
CA ALA A 53 -21.57 -0.89 6.67
C ALA A 53 -21.21 0.19 7.70
N SER A 54 -20.02 0.79 7.59
CA SER A 54 -19.58 1.91 8.44
C SER A 54 -19.97 3.29 7.92
N HIS A 55 -20.70 3.37 6.80
CA HIS A 55 -21.04 4.63 6.10
C HIS A 55 -19.81 5.50 5.75
N PHE A 56 -18.65 4.87 5.61
CA PHE A 56 -17.43 5.54 5.19
C PHE A 56 -17.54 5.96 3.72
N PHE A 57 -18.03 5.05 2.88
CA PHE A 57 -18.31 5.32 1.47
C PHE A 57 -19.62 6.09 1.29
N ARG A 58 -19.61 7.04 0.35
CA ARG A 58 -20.78 7.81 -0.07
C ARG A 58 -20.89 7.70 -1.58
N GLY A 59 -22.02 7.19 -2.07
CA GLY A 59 -22.26 7.08 -3.51
C GLY A 59 -22.42 8.48 -4.10
N ASN A 60 -21.48 8.91 -4.93
CA ASN A 60 -21.47 10.22 -5.56
C ASN A 60 -21.46 10.09 -7.08
N SER A 61 -21.81 11.18 -7.77
CA SER A 61 -21.59 11.24 -9.22
C SER A 61 -20.08 11.20 -9.49
N PRO A 62 -19.64 10.52 -10.57
CA PRO A 62 -18.23 10.47 -10.94
C PRO A 62 -17.63 11.86 -11.06
N VAL A 63 -16.38 12.03 -10.60
CA VAL A 63 -15.64 13.29 -10.79
C VAL A 63 -15.21 13.43 -12.25
N ASP A 64 -15.47 14.58 -12.88
CA ASP A 64 -15.23 14.82 -14.31
C ASP A 64 -13.75 14.63 -14.74
N HIS A 65 -12.81 14.94 -13.85
CA HIS A 65 -11.36 14.88 -14.12
C HIS A 65 -10.69 13.61 -13.54
N TRP A 66 -11.42 12.49 -13.53
CA TRP A 66 -10.95 11.21 -12.97
C TRP A 66 -9.61 10.72 -13.55
N LEU A 67 -9.28 11.04 -14.81
CA LEU A 67 -8.01 10.65 -15.42
C LEU A 67 -6.81 11.37 -14.76
N GLN A 68 -6.97 12.66 -14.46
CA GLN A 68 -5.95 13.43 -13.74
C GLN A 68 -5.76 12.87 -12.33
N ILE A 69 -6.87 12.61 -11.62
CA ILE A 69 -6.85 11.98 -10.29
C ILE A 69 -6.13 10.64 -10.36
N SER A 70 -6.41 9.84 -11.39
CA SER A 70 -5.82 8.53 -11.57
C SER A 70 -4.31 8.59 -11.77
N VAL A 71 -3.81 9.48 -12.62
CA VAL A 71 -2.36 9.67 -12.84
C VAL A 71 -1.68 10.17 -11.57
N GLN A 72 -2.29 11.14 -10.88
CA GLN A 72 -1.77 11.65 -9.61
C GLN A 72 -1.71 10.55 -8.56
N ALA A 73 -2.81 9.81 -8.37
CA ALA A 73 -2.93 8.72 -7.41
C ALA A 73 -1.96 7.56 -7.71
N PHE A 74 -1.62 7.33 -8.98
CA PHE A 74 -0.60 6.35 -9.36
C PHE A 74 0.77 6.76 -8.83
N LEU A 75 1.18 8.01 -9.05
CA LEU A 75 2.48 8.51 -8.57
C LEU A 75 2.51 8.62 -7.04
N ALA A 76 1.50 9.28 -6.47
CA ALA A 76 1.28 9.44 -5.05
C ALA A 76 -0.23 9.40 -4.75
N PRO A 77 -0.72 8.42 -3.96
CA PRO A 77 0.07 7.62 -3.03
C PRO A 77 0.72 6.36 -3.60
N ALA A 78 0.15 5.72 -4.62
CA ALA A 78 0.39 4.29 -4.86
C ALA A 78 1.86 3.91 -5.11
N PHE A 79 2.56 4.56 -6.04
CA PHE A 79 3.94 4.21 -6.35
C PHE A 79 4.89 4.55 -5.19
N ILE A 80 4.86 5.78 -4.69
CA ILE A 80 5.78 6.25 -3.65
C ILE A 80 5.57 5.49 -2.34
N GLU A 81 4.33 5.30 -1.91
CA GLU A 81 4.05 4.64 -0.64
C GLU A 81 4.35 3.15 -0.68
N GLU A 82 4.09 2.45 -1.78
CA GLU A 82 4.45 1.03 -1.87
C GLU A 82 5.97 0.83 -1.92
N ILE A 83 6.71 1.73 -2.58
CA ILE A 83 8.18 1.74 -2.52
C ILE A 83 8.66 1.95 -1.09
N GLY A 84 8.16 2.98 -0.42
CA GLY A 84 8.57 3.31 0.94
C GLY A 84 8.22 2.21 1.94
N PHE A 85 6.96 1.80 2.00
CA PHE A 85 6.48 0.92 3.06
C PHE A 85 6.68 -0.56 2.74
N ARG A 86 6.43 -1.03 1.51
CA ARG A 86 6.49 -2.48 1.24
C ARG A 86 7.89 -2.85 0.78
N ILE A 87 8.45 -2.13 -0.16
CA ILE A 87 9.68 -2.56 -0.83
C ILE A 87 10.92 -2.23 0.00
N VAL A 88 11.02 -1.01 0.54
CA VAL A 88 12.19 -0.62 1.34
C VAL A 88 12.17 -1.25 2.73
N LEU A 89 11.05 -1.16 3.46
CA LEU A 89 10.99 -1.58 4.86
C LEU A 89 10.83 -3.09 5.06
N ILE A 90 10.16 -3.81 4.15
CA ILE A 90 9.94 -5.25 4.28
C ILE A 90 11.02 -6.00 3.48
N PRO A 91 11.71 -6.99 4.08
CA PRO A 91 12.64 -7.82 3.35
C PRO A 91 12.01 -8.47 2.12
N HIS A 92 12.71 -8.40 0.99
CA HIS A 92 12.31 -9.06 -0.24
C HIS A 92 12.25 -10.59 -0.03
N PRO A 93 11.32 -11.33 -0.67
CA PRO A 93 11.17 -12.77 -0.47
C PRO A 93 12.42 -13.62 -0.80
N SER A 94 13.34 -13.09 -1.62
CA SER A 94 14.62 -13.75 -1.91
C SER A 94 15.70 -13.52 -0.84
N GLU A 95 15.47 -12.64 0.13
CA GLU A 95 16.40 -12.42 1.24
C GLU A 95 16.32 -13.57 2.25
N THR A 96 17.47 -13.97 2.78
CA THR A 96 17.54 -15.02 3.80
C THR A 96 17.26 -14.44 5.19
N VAL A 97 15.98 -14.19 5.49
CA VAL A 97 15.51 -13.75 6.81
C VAL A 97 14.63 -14.81 7.46
N SER A 98 14.61 -14.87 8.79
CA SER A 98 13.68 -15.78 9.49
C SER A 98 12.23 -15.34 9.28
N LEU A 99 11.30 -16.29 9.25
CA LEU A 99 9.87 -16.00 9.11
C LEU A 99 9.37 -15.03 10.19
N THR A 100 9.83 -15.21 11.44
CA THR A 100 9.51 -14.31 12.56
C THR A 100 10.02 -12.89 12.32
N SER A 101 11.26 -12.74 11.85
CA SER A 101 11.82 -11.44 11.51
C SER A 101 11.03 -10.79 10.38
N TRP A 102 10.68 -11.54 9.35
CA TRP A 102 9.90 -11.04 8.21
C TRP A 102 8.56 -10.46 8.67
N TRP A 103 7.79 -11.21 9.47
CA TRP A 103 6.52 -10.74 10.03
C TRP A 103 6.67 -9.53 10.96
N LEU A 104 7.78 -9.43 11.69
CA LEU A 104 8.07 -8.24 12.49
C LEU A 104 8.26 -7.00 11.61
N TYR A 105 9.06 -7.09 10.53
CA TYR A 105 9.24 -5.98 9.59
C TYR A 105 7.93 -5.61 8.88
N ALA A 106 7.14 -6.61 8.46
CA ALA A 106 5.83 -6.39 7.85
C ALA A 106 4.86 -5.69 8.81
N GLY A 107 4.81 -6.11 10.08
CA GLY A 107 3.99 -5.49 11.11
C GLY A 107 4.41 -4.06 11.44
N ILE A 108 5.71 -3.80 11.55
CA ILE A 108 6.25 -2.44 11.76
C ILE A 108 5.94 -1.55 10.56
N SER A 109 6.14 -2.04 9.34
CA SER A 109 5.83 -1.32 8.12
C SER A 109 4.35 -0.94 8.05
N LEU A 110 3.44 -1.89 8.32
CA LEU A 110 2.01 -1.63 8.36
C LEU A 110 1.66 -0.56 9.41
N LEU A 111 2.22 -0.64 10.61
CA LEU A 111 1.99 0.36 11.65
C LEU A 111 2.46 1.75 11.22
N LEU A 112 3.66 1.84 10.61
CA LEU A 112 4.18 3.10 10.09
C LEU A 112 3.31 3.65 8.97
N PHE A 113 2.81 2.80 8.07
CA PHE A 113 1.86 3.18 7.03
C PHE A 113 0.58 3.78 7.64
N LEU A 114 0.02 3.18 8.69
CA LEU A 114 -1.18 3.72 9.34
C LEU A 114 -0.91 5.04 10.07
N VAL A 115 0.19 5.15 10.81
CA VAL A 115 0.57 6.37 11.54
C VAL A 115 0.93 7.51 10.57
N TYR A 116 1.51 7.18 9.42
CA TYR A 116 1.85 8.13 8.38
C TYR A 116 0.63 8.95 7.93
N HIS A 117 -0.56 8.36 7.83
CA HIS A 117 -1.74 9.08 7.33
C HIS A 117 -2.15 10.26 8.23
N PRO A 118 -2.44 10.10 9.54
CA PRO A 118 -2.65 11.21 10.45
C PRO A 118 -1.50 12.24 10.43
N LEU A 119 -0.24 11.78 10.41
CA LEU A 119 0.91 12.70 10.37
C LEU A 119 0.96 13.50 9.07
N ASN A 120 0.65 12.89 7.94
CA ASN A 120 0.60 13.53 6.64
C ASN A 120 -0.51 14.59 6.60
N ALA A 121 -1.68 14.27 7.16
CA ALA A 121 -2.77 15.23 7.36
C ALA A 121 -2.39 16.41 8.27
N LEU A 122 -1.48 16.22 9.22
CA LEU A 122 -0.95 17.29 10.07
C LEU A 122 0.22 18.05 9.46
N THR A 123 0.79 17.61 8.35
CA THR A 123 2.03 18.18 7.81
C THR A 123 1.90 18.52 6.34
N LEU A 124 2.22 17.58 5.44
CA LEU A 124 2.43 17.82 4.02
C LEU A 124 1.12 17.79 3.21
N TYR A 125 0.08 17.12 3.69
CA TYR A 125 -1.19 16.96 3.00
C TYR A 125 -2.38 17.34 3.88
N LYS A 126 -2.51 18.63 4.17
CA LYS A 126 -3.58 19.19 5.02
C LYS A 126 -5.00 18.85 4.57
N ALA A 127 -5.22 18.62 3.28
CA ALA A 127 -6.47 18.12 2.72
C ALA A 127 -6.93 16.78 3.32
N GLY A 128 -6.01 16.01 3.91
CA GLY A 128 -6.34 14.77 4.61
C GLY A 128 -7.02 14.97 5.96
N ASP A 129 -7.04 16.17 6.55
CA ASP A 129 -7.71 16.46 7.83
C ASP A 129 -9.20 16.80 7.59
N PRO A 130 -10.18 16.13 8.24
CA PRO A 130 -10.05 15.09 9.26
C PRO A 130 -10.08 13.65 8.75
N THR A 131 -10.22 13.46 7.43
CA THR A 131 -10.43 12.16 6.80
C THR A 131 -9.42 11.09 7.22
N PHE A 132 -8.12 11.41 7.29
CA PHE A 132 -7.05 10.47 7.64
C PHE A 132 -7.02 10.10 9.13
N PHE A 133 -7.77 10.81 9.98
CA PHE A 133 -8.00 10.44 11.37
C PHE A 133 -9.24 9.57 11.57
N MET A 134 -10.12 9.50 10.57
CA MET A 134 -11.38 8.79 10.71
C MET A 134 -11.13 7.29 10.85
N PRO A 135 -11.76 6.60 11.82
CA PRO A 135 -11.63 5.16 11.97
C PRO A 135 -11.97 4.38 10.69
N GLY A 136 -13.00 4.84 9.95
CA GLY A 136 -13.37 4.25 8.66
C GLY A 136 -12.23 4.29 7.65
N PHE A 137 -11.51 5.42 7.54
CA PHE A 137 -10.35 5.54 6.66
C PHE A 137 -9.22 4.61 7.12
N LEU A 138 -8.87 4.63 8.41
CA LEU A 138 -7.77 3.82 8.95
C LEU A 138 -8.03 2.32 8.82
N ILE A 139 -9.29 1.87 8.94
CA ILE A 139 -9.66 0.47 8.68
C ILE A 139 -9.44 0.14 7.20
N GLN A 140 -9.87 0.99 6.28
CA GLN A 140 -9.68 0.78 4.84
C GLN A 140 -8.19 0.79 4.45
N ALA A 141 -7.41 1.72 4.99
CA ALA A 141 -5.97 1.76 4.84
C ALA A 141 -5.32 0.50 5.41
N THR A 142 -5.78 -0.01 6.55
CA THR A 142 -5.28 -1.28 7.12
C THR A 142 -5.51 -2.46 6.19
N LEU A 143 -6.74 -2.60 5.66
CA LEU A 143 -7.09 -3.68 4.73
C LEU A 143 -6.25 -3.61 3.45
N LEU A 144 -6.09 -2.41 2.89
CA LEU A 144 -5.26 -2.19 1.72
C LEU A 144 -3.78 -2.47 2.02
N GLY A 145 -3.31 -2.03 3.18
CA GLY A 145 -2.01 -2.31 3.78
C GLY A 145 -1.65 -3.79 3.74
N LEU A 146 -2.53 -4.60 4.33
CA LEU A 146 -2.40 -6.05 4.39
C LEU A 146 -2.42 -6.68 3.00
N ALA A 147 -3.33 -6.26 2.11
CA ALA A 147 -3.44 -6.78 0.76
C ALA A 147 -2.15 -6.54 -0.05
N CYS A 148 -1.60 -5.33 -0.01
CA CYS A 148 -0.34 -4.99 -0.66
C CYS A 148 0.82 -5.80 -0.07
N THR A 149 0.90 -5.93 1.26
CA THR A 149 1.96 -6.71 1.92
C THR A 149 1.93 -8.18 1.51
N LEU A 150 0.74 -8.80 1.45
CA LEU A 150 0.57 -10.18 0.98
C LEU A 150 0.92 -10.33 -0.50
N ALA A 151 0.52 -9.38 -1.34
CA ALA A 151 0.87 -9.39 -2.76
C ALA A 151 2.38 -9.25 -2.98
N TYR A 152 3.05 -8.42 -2.18
CA TYR A 152 4.50 -8.27 -2.24
C TYR A 152 5.22 -9.52 -1.75
N GLU A 153 4.80 -10.10 -0.63
CA GLU A 153 5.41 -11.34 -0.08
C GLU A 153 5.32 -12.51 -1.05
N THR A 154 4.17 -12.66 -1.70
CA THR A 154 3.91 -13.79 -2.61
C THR A 154 4.63 -13.66 -3.95
N THR A 155 4.84 -12.44 -4.44
CA THR A 155 5.33 -12.21 -5.82
C THR A 155 6.76 -11.67 -5.88
N GLY A 156 7.27 -11.08 -4.79
CA GLY A 156 8.51 -10.29 -4.78
C GLY A 156 8.48 -9.04 -5.67
N SER A 157 7.36 -8.77 -6.34
CA SER A 157 7.25 -7.71 -7.34
C SER A 157 6.63 -6.45 -6.75
N ALA A 158 7.11 -5.30 -7.21
CA ALA A 158 6.52 -4.00 -6.91
C ALA A 158 5.15 -3.80 -7.59
N TRP A 159 4.93 -4.42 -8.75
CA TRP A 159 3.80 -4.07 -9.61
C TRP A 159 2.43 -4.50 -9.04
N PRO A 160 2.26 -5.72 -8.50
CA PRO A 160 0.99 -6.13 -7.87
C PRO A 160 0.54 -5.21 -6.72
N PRO A 161 1.36 -4.92 -5.68
CA PRO A 161 0.92 -4.02 -4.60
C PRO A 161 0.64 -2.60 -5.10
N ILE A 162 1.41 -2.06 -6.06
CA ILE A 162 1.15 -0.73 -6.65
C ILE A 162 -0.23 -0.69 -7.30
N LEU A 163 -0.61 -1.70 -8.09
CA LEU A 163 -1.93 -1.74 -8.74
C LEU A 163 -3.05 -1.98 -7.73
N ILE A 164 -2.84 -2.85 -6.74
CA ILE A 164 -3.79 -3.10 -5.65
C ILE A 164 -4.01 -1.84 -4.82
N HIS A 165 -3.00 -0.98 -4.63
CA HIS A 165 -3.16 0.33 -3.99
C HIS A 165 -3.88 1.32 -4.90
N TRP A 166 -3.40 1.47 -6.12
CA TRP A 166 -3.85 2.50 -7.05
C TRP A 166 -5.33 2.39 -7.40
N ILE A 167 -5.79 1.20 -7.82
CA ILE A 167 -7.14 1.02 -8.35
C ILE A 167 -8.21 1.37 -7.30
N PRO A 168 -8.17 0.87 -6.05
CA PRO A 168 -9.15 1.21 -5.03
C PRO A 168 -9.10 2.67 -4.60
N VAL A 169 -7.92 3.29 -4.54
CA VAL A 169 -7.81 4.73 -4.25
C VAL A 169 -8.52 5.54 -5.32
N VAL A 170 -8.31 5.24 -6.59
CA VAL A 170 -9.01 5.92 -7.69
C VAL A 170 -10.52 5.66 -7.64
N ILE A 171 -10.95 4.42 -7.36
CA ILE A 171 -12.36 4.07 -7.17
C ILE A 171 -12.97 4.90 -6.03
N TRP A 172 -12.27 4.99 -4.90
CA TRP A 172 -12.73 5.71 -3.73
C TRP A 172 -12.85 7.21 -3.99
N LEU A 173 -11.80 7.82 -4.54
CA LEU A 173 -11.76 9.25 -4.84
C LEU A 173 -12.88 9.63 -5.82
N CYS A 174 -12.98 8.92 -6.94
CA CYS A 174 -13.83 9.35 -8.04
C CYS A 174 -15.30 8.91 -7.91
N TRP A 175 -15.61 7.83 -7.18
CA TRP A 175 -16.97 7.27 -7.13
C TRP A 175 -17.54 7.03 -5.72
N LEU A 176 -16.70 6.84 -4.70
CA LEU A 176 -17.17 6.50 -3.34
C LEU A 176 -17.01 7.66 -2.34
N GLY A 177 -16.96 8.88 -2.85
CA GLY A 177 -16.97 10.12 -2.08
C GLY A 177 -15.65 10.49 -1.41
N GLY A 178 -14.53 9.90 -1.86
CA GLY A 178 -13.20 10.25 -1.39
C GLY A 178 -12.76 11.65 -1.81
N TYR A 179 -13.07 12.07 -3.03
CA TYR A 179 -12.69 13.39 -3.52
C TYR A 179 -13.31 14.50 -2.66
N ASP A 180 -14.64 14.44 -2.44
CA ASP A 180 -15.33 15.42 -1.60
C ASP A 180 -14.76 15.48 -0.18
N ARG A 181 -14.34 14.33 0.38
CA ARG A 181 -13.72 14.27 1.72
C ARG A 181 -12.34 14.92 1.82
N LEU A 182 -11.68 15.15 0.69
CA LEU A 182 -10.34 15.76 0.63
C LEU A 182 -10.36 17.19 0.06
N THR A 183 -11.48 17.63 -0.49
CA THR A 183 -11.63 18.98 -1.07
C THR A 183 -12.70 19.83 -0.39
N SER A 184 -13.42 19.28 0.60
CA SER A 184 -14.42 20.01 1.40
C SER A 184 -13.82 20.91 2.46
#